data_AF-A0A7Y4WZ32-F1
#
_entry.id   AF-A0A7Y4WZ32-F1
#
_cell.length_a   1.000
_cell.length_b   1.000
_cell.length_c   1.000
_cell.angle_alpha   90.00
_cell.angle_beta   90.00
_cell.angle_gamma   90.00
#
_symmetry.space_group_name_H-M   'P 1'
#
loop_
_entity.id
_entity.type
_entity.pdbx_description
1 polymer ?
#
loop_
_entity_poly.entity_id
_entity_poly.type
_entity_poly.pdbx_seq_one_letter_code
_entity_poly.pdbx_strand_id
1 'polypeptide(L)'
;MKSIKKVRSTPQDINTVIHSFEHYALADIRHSKPKPIAAFILSICFIEQLSTFLYEFQADDSKKPERFFIDYMEEYKDIDLYHKARHTLVHNYSSRGQFDIDKIGFENIPYSIIDNVIHINTNVFIHYLEIAFDKAKKDLLKIDSPQYKNALENSMYYPVLVDTRK
;
A
#
# COMPACT_ATOMS: atom_id res chain seq x y z
N MET A 1 14.37 17.93 -6.94
CA MET A 1 13.44 17.53 -5.86
C MET A 1 12.97 18.77 -5.12
N LYS A 2 11.65 18.96 -4.93
CA LYS A 2 11.16 19.94 -3.95
C LYS A 2 11.52 19.41 -2.56
N SER A 3 12.16 20.24 -1.73
CA SER A 3 12.45 19.89 -0.33
C SER A 3 11.13 19.73 0.43
N ILE A 4 10.90 18.53 0.96
CA ILE A 4 9.72 18.23 1.77
C ILE A 4 9.96 18.81 3.16
N LYS A 5 9.07 19.71 3.57
CA LYS A 5 9.22 20.43 4.84
C LYS A 5 8.77 19.53 5.99
N LYS A 6 9.57 19.46 7.05
CA LYS A 6 9.19 18.85 8.32
C LYS A 6 7.94 19.55 8.87
N VAL A 7 6.90 18.79 9.18
CA VAL A 7 5.59 19.33 9.64
C VAL A 7 5.32 19.09 11.13
N ARG A 8 6.07 18.18 11.78
CA ARG A 8 6.02 17.96 13.23
C ARG A 8 7.41 18.04 13.85
N SER A 9 7.53 18.57 15.06
CA SER A 9 8.79 18.57 15.82
C SER A 9 9.11 17.18 16.40
N THR A 10 8.07 16.43 16.78
CA THR A 10 8.14 15.08 17.36
C THR A 10 7.47 14.04 16.45
N PRO A 11 8.01 12.80 16.40
CA PRO A 11 7.40 11.72 15.62
C PRO A 11 6.06 11.32 16.24
N GLN A 12 5.18 10.73 15.41
CA GLN A 12 3.98 10.07 15.92
C GLN A 12 4.35 8.73 16.56
N ASP A 13 3.61 8.35 17.59
CA ASP A 13 3.73 7.01 18.17
C ASP A 13 3.44 5.94 17.11
N ILE A 14 4.21 4.85 17.12
CA ILE A 14 4.07 3.77 16.13
C ILE A 14 2.69 3.13 16.18
N ASN A 15 2.07 3.00 17.35
CA ASN A 15 0.71 2.47 17.44
C ASN A 15 -0.29 3.42 16.79
N THR A 16 -0.03 4.74 16.78
CA THR A 16 -0.87 5.70 16.05
C THR A 16 -0.75 5.50 14.54
N VAL A 17 0.47 5.28 14.03
CA VAL A 17 0.71 4.97 12.60
C VAL A 17 -0.03 3.69 12.22
N ILE A 18 0.19 2.60 12.97
CA ILE A 18 -0.47 1.31 12.74
C ILE A 18 -1.99 1.45 12.80
N HIS A 19 -2.51 2.14 13.82
CA HIS A 19 -3.94 2.35 14.00
C HIS A 19 -4.58 3.06 12.79
N SER A 20 -3.92 4.08 12.24
CA SER A 20 -4.42 4.78 11.05
C SER A 20 -4.52 3.84 9.83
N PHE A 21 -3.50 3.03 9.59
CA PHE A 21 -3.54 2.08 8.46
C PHE A 21 -4.59 0.99 8.67
N GLU A 22 -4.69 0.44 9.88
CA GLU A 22 -5.58 -0.67 10.19
C GLU A 22 -7.07 -0.27 10.24
N HIS A 23 -7.37 0.88 10.84
CA HIS A 23 -8.76 1.27 11.13
C HIS A 23 -9.34 2.33 10.20
N TYR A 24 -8.51 3.04 9.44
CA TYR A 24 -8.99 3.95 8.40
C TYR A 24 -8.72 3.38 7.02
N ALA A 25 -7.45 3.29 6.62
CA ALA A 25 -7.12 2.93 5.23
C ALA A 25 -7.59 1.51 4.85
N LEU A 26 -7.30 0.50 5.68
CA LEU A 26 -7.73 -0.87 5.44
C LEU A 26 -9.25 -1.05 5.64
N ALA A 27 -9.86 -0.29 6.55
CA ALA A 27 -11.31 -0.29 6.71
C ALA A 27 -12.03 0.25 5.46
N ASP A 28 -11.51 1.32 4.85
CA ASP A 28 -12.04 1.88 3.60
C ASP A 28 -11.91 0.90 2.42
N ILE A 29 -10.79 0.17 2.35
CA ILE A 29 -10.60 -0.90 1.37
C ILE A 29 -11.65 -2.01 1.57
N ARG A 30 -11.82 -2.48 2.82
CA ARG A 30 -12.80 -3.52 3.17
C ARG A 30 -14.23 -3.08 2.84
N HIS A 31 -14.58 -1.84 3.17
CA HIS A 31 -15.88 -1.26 2.82
C HIS A 31 -16.10 -1.19 1.30
N SER A 32 -15.02 -0.95 0.54
CA SER A 32 -15.06 -0.81 -0.91
C SER A 32 -15.03 -2.13 -1.68
N LYS A 33 -14.86 -3.30 -1.03
CA LYS A 33 -14.83 -4.63 -1.67
C LYS A 33 -15.95 -4.89 -2.71
N PRO A 34 -17.20 -4.43 -2.52
CA PRO A 34 -18.25 -4.61 -3.54
C PRO A 34 -17.96 -3.91 -4.88
N LYS A 35 -17.08 -2.91 -4.88
CA LYS A 35 -16.66 -2.06 -6.00
C LYS A 35 -15.19 -2.37 -6.36
N PRO A 36 -14.91 -3.41 -7.17
CA PRO A 36 -13.57 -3.98 -7.31
C PRO A 36 -12.50 -2.97 -7.74
N ILE A 37 -12.77 -2.18 -8.79
CA ILE A 37 -11.82 -1.16 -9.27
C ILE A 37 -11.49 -0.14 -8.16
N ALA A 38 -12.49 0.32 -7.42
CA ALA A 38 -12.27 1.30 -6.34
C ALA A 38 -11.46 0.69 -5.20
N ALA A 39 -11.78 -0.54 -4.78
CA ALA A 39 -11.05 -1.24 -3.73
C ALA A 39 -9.59 -1.51 -4.15
N PHE A 40 -9.37 -1.88 -5.42
CA PHE A 40 -8.02 -2.07 -5.96
C PHE A 40 -7.22 -0.76 -5.98
N ILE A 41 -7.80 0.36 -6.45
CA ILE A 41 -7.14 1.67 -6.41
C ILE A 41 -6.77 2.06 -4.98
N LEU A 42 -7.70 1.91 -4.02
CA LEU A 42 -7.41 2.18 -2.61
C LEU A 42 -6.30 1.29 -2.06
N SER A 43 -6.23 0.03 -2.50
CA SER A 43 -5.17 -0.90 -2.12
C SER A 43 -3.80 -0.46 -2.65
N ILE A 44 -3.72 0.05 -3.89
CA ILE A 44 -2.49 0.62 -4.44
C ILE A 44 -2.07 1.88 -3.67
N CYS A 45 -3.02 2.76 -3.33
CA CYS A 45 -2.74 3.94 -2.50
C CYS A 45 -2.25 3.57 -1.09
N PHE A 46 -2.83 2.52 -0.49
CA PHE A 46 -2.40 1.99 0.79
C PHE A 46 -0.94 1.53 0.74
N ILE A 47 -0.55 0.79 -0.29
CA ILE A 47 0.84 0.33 -0.49
C ILE A 47 1.78 1.52 -0.65
N GLU A 48 1.42 2.52 -1.48
CA GLU A 48 2.22 3.74 -1.66
C GLU A 48 2.47 4.45 -0.32
N GLN A 49 1.40 4.66 0.47
CA GLN A 49 1.49 5.32 1.76
C GLN A 49 2.26 4.51 2.81
N LEU A 50 1.95 3.22 2.98
CA LEU A 50 2.60 2.36 3.97
C LEU A 50 4.09 2.20 3.68
N SER A 51 4.46 2.05 2.40
CA SER A 51 5.87 1.94 2.00
C SER A 51 6.69 3.18 2.37
N THR A 52 6.07 4.36 2.44
CA THR A 52 6.72 5.59 2.91
C THR A 52 7.18 5.46 4.36
N PHE A 53 6.44 4.73 5.20
CA PHE A 53 6.82 4.52 6.60
C PHE A 53 7.81 3.36 6.77
N LEU A 54 7.80 2.36 5.89
CA LEU A 54 8.66 1.18 6.01
C LEU A 54 10.10 1.46 5.57
N TYR A 55 10.31 2.36 4.62
CA TYR A 55 11.60 2.58 3.97
C TYR A 55 12.20 3.95 4.25
N GLU A 56 13.48 4.11 3.96
CA GLU A 56 14.26 5.30 4.31
C GLU A 56 13.67 6.57 3.67
N PHE A 57 13.64 7.69 4.41
CA PHE A 57 13.01 8.93 3.95
C PHE A 57 13.56 9.41 2.59
N GLN A 58 14.89 9.35 2.41
CA GLN A 58 15.57 9.77 1.18
C GLN A 58 15.58 8.72 0.06
N ALA A 59 15.01 7.53 0.29
CA ALA A 59 14.86 6.56 -0.79
C ALA A 59 13.90 7.09 -1.86
N ASP A 60 14.10 6.64 -3.10
CA ASP A 60 13.26 6.99 -4.24
C ASP A 60 11.79 6.58 -3.98
N ASP A 61 10.92 7.57 -3.81
CA ASP A 61 9.50 7.37 -3.51
C ASP A 61 8.79 6.54 -4.58
N SER A 62 9.29 6.54 -5.82
CA SER A 62 8.72 5.71 -6.89
C SER A 62 9.03 4.22 -6.73
N LYS A 63 10.10 3.89 -5.98
CA LYS A 63 10.57 2.51 -5.76
C LYS A 63 10.15 1.90 -4.43
N LYS A 64 9.78 2.72 -3.44
CA LYS A 64 9.30 2.23 -2.13
C LYS A 64 8.12 1.25 -2.29
N PRO A 65 7.12 1.49 -3.17
CA PRO A 65 6.01 0.57 -3.36
C PRO A 65 6.43 -0.73 -4.07
N GLU A 66 7.37 -0.66 -5.02
CA GLU A 66 7.93 -1.88 -5.64
C GLU A 66 8.65 -2.75 -4.61
N ARG A 67 9.44 -2.12 -3.74
CA ARG A 67 10.13 -2.81 -2.64
C ARG A 67 9.14 -3.46 -1.67
N PHE A 68 7.99 -2.83 -1.44
CA PHE A 68 6.92 -3.44 -0.63
C PHE A 68 6.42 -4.76 -1.24
N PHE A 69 6.20 -4.81 -2.56
CA PHE A 69 5.82 -6.07 -3.23
C PHE A 69 6.89 -7.14 -3.08
N ILE A 70 8.17 -6.78 -3.11
CA ILE A 70 9.27 -7.73 -2.92
C ILE A 70 9.31 -8.24 -1.47
N ASP A 71 9.21 -7.35 -0.49
CA ASP A 71 9.44 -7.68 0.91
C ASP A 71 8.22 -8.32 1.61
N TYR A 72 7.00 -7.89 1.23
CA TYR A 72 5.78 -8.22 1.99
C TYR A 72 4.68 -8.91 1.18
N MET A 73 4.64 -8.73 -0.14
CA MET A 73 3.55 -9.19 -1.02
C MET A 73 4.11 -9.90 -2.27
N GLU A 74 4.94 -10.91 -2.02
CA GLU A 74 5.80 -11.57 -3.02
C GLU A 74 5.03 -12.20 -4.17
N GLU A 75 3.75 -12.51 -3.96
CA GLU A 75 2.84 -13.08 -4.94
C GLU A 75 2.60 -12.15 -6.14
N TYR A 76 2.95 -10.86 -6.04
CA TYR A 76 2.79 -9.86 -7.09
C TYR A 76 4.10 -9.19 -7.51
N LYS A 77 5.26 -9.65 -7.03
CA LYS A 77 6.55 -8.99 -7.26
C LYS A 77 7.00 -8.97 -8.73
N ASP A 78 6.54 -9.93 -9.53
CA ASP A 78 7.05 -10.14 -10.90
C ASP A 78 6.31 -9.36 -11.99
N ILE A 79 5.24 -8.63 -11.65
CA ILE A 79 4.35 -8.00 -12.67
C ILE A 79 4.43 -6.48 -12.74
N ASP A 80 5.38 -5.85 -12.05
CA ASP A 80 5.53 -4.38 -12.00
C ASP A 80 4.17 -3.68 -11.78
N LEU A 81 3.41 -4.20 -10.80
CA LEU A 81 2.01 -3.85 -10.63
C LEU A 81 1.84 -2.36 -10.31
N TYR A 82 2.71 -1.84 -9.46
CA TYR A 82 2.63 -0.45 -9.00
C TYR A 82 2.76 0.54 -10.15
N HIS A 83 3.82 0.45 -10.98
CA HIS A 83 4.01 1.43 -12.04
C HIS A 83 2.90 1.37 -13.08
N LYS A 84 2.50 0.15 -13.46
CA LYS A 84 1.40 -0.05 -14.39
C LYS A 84 0.09 0.51 -13.83
N ALA A 85 -0.29 0.17 -12.59
CA ALA A 85 -1.56 0.58 -12.00
C ALA A 85 -1.60 2.08 -11.65
N ARG A 86 -0.52 2.64 -11.09
CA ARG A 86 -0.46 4.04 -10.68
C ARG A 86 -0.72 4.98 -11.85
N HIS A 87 -0.01 4.80 -12.96
CA HIS A 87 -0.15 5.71 -14.09
C HIS A 87 -1.50 5.50 -14.81
N THR A 88 -1.91 4.26 -15.03
CA THR A 88 -3.08 3.97 -15.86
C THR A 88 -4.38 4.10 -15.07
N LEU A 89 -4.49 3.42 -13.93
CA LEU A 89 -5.72 3.32 -13.16
C LEU A 89 -5.89 4.47 -12.17
N VAL A 90 -4.85 4.79 -11.39
CA VAL A 90 -4.96 5.80 -10.31
C VAL A 90 -5.01 7.22 -10.88
N HIS A 91 -4.11 7.56 -11.82
CA HIS A 91 -4.01 8.93 -12.35
C HIS A 91 -4.85 9.18 -13.61
N ASN A 92 -5.12 8.15 -14.42
CA ASN A 92 -5.82 8.32 -15.70
C ASN A 92 -7.20 7.62 -15.77
N TYR A 93 -7.62 6.88 -14.74
CA TYR A 93 -8.88 6.11 -14.74
C TYR A 93 -9.08 5.27 -16.02
N SER A 94 -8.00 4.70 -16.55
CA SER A 94 -8.00 3.94 -17.80
C SER A 94 -7.15 2.70 -17.62
N SER A 95 -7.65 1.52 -18.00
CA SER A 95 -6.80 0.32 -18.00
C SER A 95 -5.79 0.32 -19.16
N ARG A 96 -6.03 1.12 -20.22
CA ARG A 96 -5.32 1.05 -21.51
C ARG A 96 -5.18 -0.38 -22.05
N GLY A 97 -6.13 -1.26 -21.73
CA GLY A 97 -6.09 -2.68 -22.07
C GLY A 97 -5.03 -3.49 -21.31
N GLN A 98 -4.39 -2.95 -20.28
CA GLN A 98 -3.37 -3.65 -19.49
C GLN A 98 -3.95 -4.41 -18.30
N PHE A 99 -5.19 -4.07 -17.91
CA PHE A 99 -5.81 -4.59 -16.70
C PHE A 99 -7.25 -5.03 -16.96
N ASP A 100 -7.58 -6.16 -16.37
CA ASP A 100 -8.94 -6.60 -16.09
C ASP A 100 -9.07 -6.79 -14.57
N ILE A 101 -9.95 -6.01 -13.96
CA ILE A 101 -10.09 -5.95 -12.50
C ILE A 101 -11.52 -6.28 -12.14
N ASP A 102 -11.70 -7.41 -11.47
CA ASP A 102 -12.99 -7.89 -11.06
C ASP A 102 -12.95 -8.41 -9.61
N LYS A 103 -14.02 -9.12 -9.24
CA LYS A 103 -14.13 -9.87 -7.98
C LYS A 103 -14.51 -11.34 -8.21
N ILE A 104 -14.47 -11.79 -9.46
CA ILE A 104 -15.00 -13.08 -9.91
C ILE A 104 -13.81 -13.90 -10.43
N GLY A 105 -13.50 -15.02 -9.79
CA GLY A 105 -12.38 -15.85 -10.23
C GLY A 105 -11.91 -16.80 -9.15
N PHE A 106 -10.82 -17.52 -9.43
CA PHE A 106 -10.26 -18.49 -8.50
C PHE A 106 -9.62 -17.80 -7.30
N GLU A 107 -10.15 -18.07 -6.11
CA GLU A 107 -9.75 -17.42 -4.85
C GLU A 107 -8.29 -17.68 -4.43
N ASN A 108 -7.60 -18.62 -5.10
CA ASN A 108 -6.24 -19.03 -4.78
C ASN A 108 -5.20 -18.59 -5.82
N ILE A 109 -5.58 -17.85 -6.86
CA ILE A 109 -4.66 -17.39 -7.90
C ILE A 109 -4.47 -15.87 -7.72
N PRO A 110 -3.26 -15.40 -7.34
CA PRO A 110 -3.02 -13.96 -7.11
C PRO A 110 -3.35 -13.10 -8.33
N TYR A 111 -2.89 -13.53 -9.51
CA TYR A 111 -3.19 -12.91 -10.79
C TYR A 111 -3.01 -13.92 -11.93
N SER A 112 -3.54 -13.60 -13.10
CA SER A 112 -3.21 -14.30 -14.35
C SER A 112 -2.91 -13.30 -15.46
N ILE A 113 -2.07 -13.69 -16.41
CA ILE A 113 -1.79 -12.89 -17.61
C ILE A 113 -2.37 -13.64 -18.81
N ILE A 114 -3.36 -13.04 -19.47
CA ILE A 114 -4.03 -13.61 -20.65
C ILE A 114 -3.99 -12.54 -21.73
N ASP A 115 -3.47 -12.86 -22.92
CA ASP A 115 -3.36 -11.92 -24.04
C ASP A 115 -2.69 -10.57 -23.69
N ASN A 116 -1.69 -10.61 -22.81
CA ASN A 116 -0.98 -9.44 -22.23
C ASN A 116 -1.82 -8.55 -21.31
N VAL A 117 -3.02 -8.98 -20.92
CA VAL A 117 -3.87 -8.33 -19.90
C VAL A 117 -3.59 -8.96 -18.54
N ILE A 118 -3.37 -8.14 -17.52
CA ILE A 118 -3.23 -8.58 -16.13
C ILE A 118 -4.63 -8.67 -15.52
N HIS A 119 -5.08 -9.89 -15.25
CA HIS A 119 -6.33 -10.15 -14.55
C HIS A 119 -6.09 -10.18 -13.05
N ILE A 120 -6.75 -9.28 -12.33
CA ILE A 120 -6.68 -9.16 -10.88
C ILE A 120 -8.04 -9.43 -10.28
N ASN A 121 -8.14 -10.49 -9.48
CA ASN A 121 -9.27 -10.64 -8.57
C ASN A 121 -9.01 -9.79 -7.33
N THR A 122 -9.84 -8.76 -7.15
CA THR A 122 -9.68 -7.78 -6.07
C THR A 122 -9.79 -8.40 -4.68
N ASN A 123 -10.62 -9.44 -4.51
CA ASN A 123 -10.74 -10.10 -3.20
C ASN A 123 -9.46 -10.84 -2.82
N VAL A 124 -8.84 -11.51 -3.79
CA VAL A 124 -7.55 -12.19 -3.60
C VAL A 124 -6.44 -11.18 -3.35
N PHE A 125 -6.42 -10.08 -4.10
CA PHE A 125 -5.46 -8.99 -3.89
C PHE A 125 -5.54 -8.43 -2.47
N ILE A 126 -6.76 -8.15 -1.99
CA ILE A 126 -6.98 -7.65 -0.63
C ILE A 126 -6.54 -8.67 0.42
N HIS A 127 -6.81 -9.97 0.20
CA HIS A 127 -6.36 -11.02 1.11
C HIS A 127 -4.83 -11.01 1.28
N TYR A 128 -4.07 -10.97 0.19
CA TYR A 128 -2.61 -10.89 0.24
C TYR A 128 -2.11 -9.56 0.80
N LEU A 129 -2.82 -8.45 0.55
CA LEU A 129 -2.50 -7.17 1.16
C LEU A 129 -2.66 -7.20 2.69
N GLU A 130 -3.71 -7.84 3.20
CA GLU A 130 -3.93 -8.01 4.65
C GLU A 130 -2.80 -8.83 5.28
N ILE A 131 -2.39 -9.93 4.65
CA ILE A 131 -1.24 -10.73 5.08
C ILE A 131 0.05 -9.90 5.06
N ALA A 132 0.28 -9.13 3.99
CA ALA A 132 1.43 -8.25 3.85
C ALA A 132 1.45 -7.17 4.95
N PHE A 133 0.30 -6.58 5.27
CA PHE A 133 0.18 -5.61 6.34
C PHE A 133 0.47 -6.23 7.71
N ASP A 134 0.00 -7.44 7.99
CA ASP A 134 0.29 -8.14 9.24
C ASP A 134 1.80 -8.43 9.42
N LYS A 135 2.50 -8.76 8.32
CA LYS A 135 3.96 -8.88 8.31
C LYS A 135 4.63 -7.52 8.58
N ALA A 136 4.25 -6.49 7.85
CA ALA A 136 4.78 -5.13 8.01
C ALA A 136 4.54 -4.58 9.42
N LYS A 137 3.37 -4.83 10.02
CA LYS A 137 3.02 -4.46 11.39
C LYS A 137 3.97 -5.07 12.42
N LYS A 138 4.39 -6.33 12.24
CA LYS A 138 5.37 -6.97 13.13
C LYS A 138 6.73 -6.28 13.08
N ASP A 139 7.19 -5.90 11.89
CA ASP A 139 8.45 -5.17 11.73
C ASP A 139 8.34 -3.75 12.31
N LEU A 140 7.22 -3.07 12.07
CA LEU A 140 6.93 -1.76 12.66
C LEU A 140 6.90 -1.79 14.18
N LEU A 141 6.49 -2.89 14.81
CA LEU A 141 6.45 -3.01 16.28
C LEU A 141 7.80 -3.38 16.91
N LYS A 142 8.79 -3.78 16.10
CA LYS A 142 10.12 -4.18 16.59
C LYS A 142 11.02 -2.95 16.71
N ILE A 143 11.21 -2.42 17.91
CA ILE A 143 11.94 -1.16 18.20
C ILE A 143 13.31 -1.06 17.50
N ASP A 144 14.03 -2.18 17.41
CA ASP A 144 15.37 -2.20 16.80
C ASP A 144 15.36 -2.34 15.27
N SER A 145 14.19 -2.57 14.66
CA SER A 145 14.07 -2.76 13.21
C SER A 145 14.33 -1.45 12.46
N PRO A 146 14.86 -1.53 11.22
CA PRO A 146 14.91 -0.38 10.32
C PRO A 146 13.53 0.25 10.10
N GLN A 147 12.48 -0.58 9.95
CA GLN A 147 11.11 -0.15 9.69
C GLN A 147 10.55 0.71 10.83
N TYR A 148 10.79 0.34 12.09
CA TYR A 148 10.39 1.15 13.25
C TYR A 148 11.03 2.53 13.20
N LYS A 149 12.35 2.60 12.96
CA LYS A 149 13.11 3.84 12.89
C LYS A 149 12.67 4.72 11.72
N ASN A 150 12.48 4.11 10.55
CA ASN A 150 11.96 4.76 9.36
C ASN A 150 10.57 5.34 9.61
N ALA A 151 9.66 4.59 10.24
CA ALA A 151 8.30 5.06 10.49
C ALA A 151 8.28 6.28 11.42
N LEU A 152 9.10 6.28 12.49
CA LEU A 152 9.26 7.45 13.35
C LEU A 152 9.77 8.65 12.57
N GLU A 153 10.85 8.49 11.79
CA GLU A 153 11.42 9.59 11.01
C GLU A 153 10.40 10.15 9.99
N ASN A 154 9.84 9.28 9.16
CA ASN A 154 8.89 9.64 8.11
C ASN A 154 7.63 10.29 8.68
N SER A 155 7.14 9.90 9.86
CA SER A 155 5.96 10.50 10.50
C SER A 155 6.11 11.98 10.83
N MET A 156 7.33 12.51 10.90
CA MET A 156 7.57 13.94 11.10
C MET A 156 7.30 14.78 9.83
N TYR A 157 7.27 14.13 8.66
CA TYR A 157 7.08 14.75 7.34
C TYR A 157 5.73 14.39 6.74
N TYR A 158 5.28 13.16 6.97
CA TYR A 158 4.03 12.60 6.45
C TYR A 158 3.17 12.11 7.62
N PRO A 159 2.45 13.01 8.31
CA PRO A 159 1.63 12.58 9.43
C PRO A 159 0.46 11.73 8.96
N VAL A 160 0.16 10.66 9.70
CA VAL A 160 -1.01 9.82 9.42
C VAL A 160 -2.30 10.49 9.88
N LEU A 161 -3.44 10.02 9.33
CA LEU A 161 -4.76 10.44 9.78
C LEU A 161 -5.01 9.98 11.22
N VAL A 162 -5.60 10.86 12.03
CA VAL A 162 -5.97 10.58 13.42
C VAL A 162 -7.35 11.18 13.70
N ASP A 163 -8.24 10.44 14.37
CA ASP A 163 -9.47 11.03 14.90
C ASP A 163 -9.16 11.75 16.22
N THR A 164 -9.30 13.08 16.21
CA THR A 164 -9.02 13.94 17.36
C THR A 164 -10.21 14.10 18.31
N ARG A 165 -11.36 13.51 18.00
CA ARG A 165 -12.62 13.69 18.77
C ARG A 165 -12.78 12.72 19.95
N LYS A 166 -11.68 12.18 20.48
CA LYS A 166 -11.69 11.36 21.70
C LYS A 166 -11.57 12.23 22.94
#